data_AF-A0A850A6X0-F1
#
_entry.id   AF-A0A850A6X0-F1
#
_cell.length_a   1.000
_cell.length_b   1.000
_cell.length_c   1.000
_cell.angle_alpha   90.00
_cell.angle_beta   90.00
_cell.angle_gamma   90.00
#
_symmetry.space_group_name_H-M   'P 1'
#
loop_
_entity.id
_entity.type
_entity.pdbx_description
1 polymer ?
#
loop_
_entity_poly.entity_id
_entity_poly.type
_entity_poly.pdbx_seq_one_letter_code
_entity_poly.pdbx_strand_id
1 'polypeptide(L)'
;MKCSSNIQRVRYFKRQLLTARDFQDEQNYLVEMHRRHAKRLSFGVIEGLKVTYVASQGAFKIAPGSAVDNQGREMVVGEEGLLVAGFDPLKPYLGIEYAEEETCVGNSVCEGVSKNNRIAECPTARWDEAPDGKGSRITLAWIVPTAGGGFEVHDGDDEFDDKGRRIRVNAGVFSEDKIRFTDIGGHDHSGASKGTPIGPDGIQNGAVSEEKLANGAVSTNKLQDNAVNTRNIANLQVTGAKLADGAVTTAKLGDLAVSTEKIAEGAITQPKLSPDITLPIQDGSITTPKLADGAVTTPKLGDNAVTAAKLADNSVATDKLANNSVNADKLVNNAVIASKIASQAVITDKIALEAVTDSRLGAGAVSNVKIANGAVTDTKLANNAVTTAKINDGAVTAVKINDGAVSEVKLANNAVSADKIAANAITTPKISDGAVTGVKLSLVENGITGAIPPGSTLQLSFPVSGAEFDRPRIIQVIPTDPQDAELSWNFRVRMAGTQALLYVAEISNHSDFGIQFLARIIRLG
;
A
#
# COMPACT_ATOMS: atom_id res chain seq x y z
N MET A 1 -60.20 -9.88 11.92
CA MET A 1 -60.79 -11.20 12.22
C MET A 1 -61.60 -11.08 13.49
N LYS A 2 -62.94 -11.13 13.42
CA LYS A 2 -63.77 -11.22 14.64
C LYS A 2 -63.75 -12.67 15.10
N CYS A 3 -63.33 -12.94 16.33
CA CYS A 3 -63.46 -14.27 16.91
C CYS A 3 -64.94 -14.63 17.00
N SER A 4 -65.30 -15.89 16.73
CA SER A 4 -66.68 -16.36 16.89
C SER A 4 -67.10 -16.19 18.35
N SER A 5 -68.12 -15.37 18.61
CA SER A 5 -68.68 -15.16 19.95
C SER A 5 -69.22 -16.44 20.58
N ASN A 6 -69.41 -17.50 19.78
CA ASN A 6 -70.07 -18.73 20.18
C ASN A 6 -69.07 -19.82 20.63
N ILE A 7 -67.76 -19.55 20.63
CA ILE A 7 -66.73 -20.49 21.09
C ILE A 7 -65.84 -19.78 22.12
N GLN A 8 -66.20 -19.89 23.40
CA GLN A 8 -65.52 -19.22 24.50
C GLN A 8 -65.10 -20.23 25.57
N ARG A 9 -63.90 -20.04 26.14
CA ARG A 9 -63.38 -20.84 27.25
C ARG A 9 -63.40 -20.03 28.54
N VAL A 10 -63.64 -20.71 29.65
CA VAL A 10 -63.46 -20.12 30.98
C VAL A 10 -61.99 -19.75 31.16
N ARG A 11 -61.74 -18.52 31.62
CA ARG A 11 -60.39 -18.03 31.92
C ARG A 11 -60.22 -17.97 33.43
N TYR A 12 -59.50 -18.93 33.98
CA TYR A 12 -59.12 -18.92 35.39
C TYR A 12 -58.02 -17.90 35.68
N PHE A 13 -58.10 -17.23 36.83
CA PHE A 13 -57.04 -16.36 37.34
C PHE A 13 -56.77 -16.59 38.83
N LYS A 14 -55.56 -16.24 39.25
CA LYS A 14 -55.08 -16.48 40.62
C LYS A 14 -56.01 -15.79 41.63
N ARG A 15 -56.46 -16.54 42.65
CA ARG A 15 -57.40 -16.11 43.72
C ARG A 15 -58.84 -15.82 43.26
N GLN A 16 -59.23 -16.29 42.07
CA GLN A 16 -60.65 -16.30 41.71
C GLN A 16 -61.44 -17.20 42.68
N LEU A 17 -62.59 -16.71 43.16
CA LEU A 17 -63.55 -17.55 43.85
C LEU A 17 -64.27 -18.39 42.78
N LEU A 18 -64.08 -19.70 42.83
CA LEU A 18 -64.74 -20.61 41.88
C LEU A 18 -66.20 -20.79 42.27
N THR A 19 -67.09 -20.63 41.30
CA THR A 19 -68.54 -20.82 41.44
C THR A 19 -69.01 -22.04 40.65
N ALA A 20 -70.20 -22.56 40.97
CA ALA A 20 -70.83 -23.62 40.18
C ALA A 20 -70.96 -23.22 38.69
N ARG A 21 -71.10 -21.92 38.40
CA ARG A 21 -71.20 -21.41 37.03
C ARG A 21 -69.90 -21.61 36.25
N ASP A 22 -68.74 -21.40 36.88
CA ASP A 22 -67.44 -21.57 36.23
C ASP A 22 -67.25 -23.03 35.77
N PHE A 23 -67.60 -23.99 36.62
CA PHE A 23 -67.53 -25.41 36.28
C PHE A 23 -68.54 -25.82 35.20
N GLN A 24 -69.77 -25.27 35.23
CA GLN A 24 -70.76 -25.53 34.20
C GLN A 24 -70.34 -24.97 32.83
N ASP A 25 -69.75 -23.76 32.80
CA ASP A 25 -69.29 -23.14 31.56
C ASP A 25 -68.07 -23.88 30.98
N GLU A 26 -67.17 -24.40 31.81
CA GLU A 26 -66.07 -25.26 31.38
C GLU A 26 -66.57 -26.62 30.86
N GLN A 27 -67.48 -27.28 31.58
CA GLN A 27 -68.10 -28.54 31.14
C GLN A 27 -68.81 -28.38 29.79
N ASN A 28 -69.63 -27.33 29.64
CA ASN A 28 -70.32 -27.02 28.40
C ASN A 28 -69.33 -26.77 27.24
N TYR A 29 -68.25 -26.04 27.50
CA TYR A 29 -67.22 -25.81 26.48
C TYR A 29 -66.59 -27.11 25.99
N LEU A 30 -66.24 -28.02 26.90
CA LEU A 30 -65.61 -29.30 26.57
C LEU A 30 -66.57 -30.22 25.79
N VAL A 31 -67.82 -30.35 26.24
CA VAL A 31 -68.86 -31.13 25.54
C VAL A 31 -69.09 -30.58 24.14
N GLU A 32 -69.25 -29.27 23.98
CA GLU A 32 -69.45 -28.65 22.67
C GLU A 32 -68.21 -28.74 21.78
N MET A 33 -67.00 -28.78 22.36
CA MET A 33 -65.77 -29.04 21.60
C MET A 33 -65.78 -30.45 21.00
N HIS A 34 -66.11 -31.46 21.79
CA HIS A 34 -66.23 -32.85 21.31
C HIS A 34 -67.30 -32.97 20.23
N ARG A 35 -68.49 -32.41 20.47
CA ARG A 35 -69.59 -32.39 19.48
C ARG A 35 -69.18 -31.71 18.17
N ARG A 36 -68.46 -30.57 18.22
CA ARG A 36 -67.97 -29.89 17.00
C ARG A 36 -66.96 -30.72 16.22
N HIS A 37 -66.11 -31.51 16.89
CA HIS A 37 -65.20 -32.43 16.19
C HIS A 37 -65.98 -33.58 15.56
N ALA A 38 -66.90 -34.19 16.29
CA ALA A 38 -67.74 -35.28 15.79
C ALA A 38 -68.64 -34.84 14.61
N LYS A 39 -69.22 -33.63 14.66
CA LYS A 39 -70.00 -33.02 13.55
C LYS A 39 -69.24 -32.87 12.24
N ARG A 40 -67.90 -32.88 12.25
CA ARG A 40 -67.10 -32.83 11.01
C ARG A 40 -66.99 -34.20 10.31
N LEU A 41 -67.43 -35.26 10.97
CA LEU A 41 -67.58 -36.60 10.43
C LEU A 41 -69.04 -36.83 10.00
N SER A 42 -69.31 -37.89 9.25
CA SER A 42 -70.67 -38.36 8.99
C SER A 42 -71.28 -38.95 10.27
N PHE A 43 -72.56 -38.69 10.50
CA PHE A 43 -73.33 -39.34 11.57
C PHE A 43 -73.73 -40.76 11.16
N GLY A 44 -73.93 -41.66 12.15
CA GLY A 44 -74.23 -43.07 11.91
C GLY A 44 -73.70 -43.98 13.02
N VAL A 45 -73.84 -45.29 12.82
CA VAL A 45 -73.20 -46.31 13.65
C VAL A 45 -71.69 -46.28 13.38
N ILE A 46 -70.89 -46.21 14.44
CA ILE A 46 -69.42 -46.25 14.36
C ILE A 46 -68.98 -47.71 14.42
N GLU A 47 -69.45 -48.45 15.43
CA GLU A 47 -69.09 -49.84 15.65
C GLU A 47 -70.21 -50.56 16.44
N GLY A 48 -70.45 -51.84 16.14
CA GLY A 48 -71.35 -52.68 16.92
C GLY A 48 -72.84 -52.34 16.72
N LEU A 49 -73.60 -52.26 17.83
CA LEU A 49 -75.03 -51.94 17.85
C LEU A 49 -75.94 -52.89 17.05
N LYS A 50 -75.48 -54.11 16.81
CA LYS A 50 -76.23 -55.13 16.09
C LYS A 50 -77.53 -55.46 16.82
N VAL A 51 -78.63 -55.49 16.07
CA VAL A 51 -79.96 -55.83 16.61
C VAL A 51 -80.20 -57.33 16.45
N THR A 52 -80.64 -57.99 17.52
CA THR A 52 -81.01 -59.42 17.50
C THR A 52 -82.32 -59.63 18.26
N TYR A 53 -83.17 -60.53 17.79
CA TYR A 53 -84.37 -60.91 18.55
C TYR A 53 -84.05 -61.98 19.59
N VAL A 54 -84.39 -61.72 20.86
CA VAL A 54 -84.17 -62.64 21.98
C VAL A 54 -85.50 -63.25 22.39
N ALA A 55 -85.84 -64.39 21.80
CA ALA A 55 -87.13 -65.06 21.96
C ALA A 55 -87.47 -65.38 23.43
N SER A 56 -86.46 -65.70 24.26
CA SER A 56 -86.65 -66.00 25.69
C SER A 56 -87.10 -64.79 26.52
N GLN A 57 -86.90 -63.56 26.01
CA GLN A 57 -87.28 -62.31 26.68
C GLN A 57 -88.40 -61.57 25.94
N GLY A 58 -88.84 -62.06 24.78
CA GLY A 58 -89.85 -61.39 23.95
C GLY A 58 -89.44 -59.99 23.49
N ALA A 59 -88.14 -59.72 23.40
CA ALA A 59 -87.58 -58.38 23.18
C ALA A 59 -86.42 -58.43 22.17
N PHE A 60 -86.10 -57.27 21.61
CA PHE A 60 -84.93 -57.08 20.77
C PHE A 60 -83.75 -56.65 21.64
N LYS A 61 -82.58 -57.22 21.39
CA LYS A 61 -81.33 -56.83 22.03
C LYS A 61 -80.46 -56.06 21.05
N ILE A 62 -80.10 -54.83 21.42
CA ILE A 62 -79.03 -54.06 20.78
C ILE A 62 -77.72 -54.47 21.45
N ALA A 63 -76.79 -54.99 20.66
CA ALA A 63 -75.47 -55.37 21.13
C ALA A 63 -74.64 -54.13 21.55
N PRO A 64 -73.57 -54.32 22.35
CA PRO A 64 -72.64 -53.24 22.67
C PRO A 64 -72.09 -52.56 21.42
N GLY A 65 -71.80 -51.28 21.51
CA GLY A 65 -71.30 -50.49 20.39
C GLY A 65 -71.50 -49.00 20.57
N SER A 66 -71.16 -48.24 19.54
CA SER A 66 -71.25 -46.79 19.53
C SER A 66 -71.84 -46.23 18.23
N ALA A 67 -72.53 -45.10 18.37
CA ALA A 67 -73.05 -44.31 17.26
C ALA A 67 -72.90 -42.83 17.55
N VAL A 68 -72.86 -42.01 16.51
CA VAL A 68 -72.86 -40.55 16.61
C VAL A 68 -74.01 -39.98 15.80
N ASP A 69 -74.75 -39.05 16.40
CA ASP A 69 -75.86 -38.38 15.74
C ASP A 69 -75.42 -37.14 14.92
N ASN A 70 -76.35 -36.52 14.20
CA ASN A 70 -76.09 -35.33 13.39
C ASN A 70 -75.68 -34.09 14.21
N GLN A 71 -75.86 -34.14 15.53
CA GLN A 71 -75.41 -33.12 16.46
C GLN A 71 -74.03 -33.43 17.06
N GLY A 72 -73.36 -34.50 16.61
CA GLY A 72 -72.07 -34.92 17.14
C GLY A 72 -72.17 -35.50 18.56
N ARG A 73 -73.36 -35.87 19.03
CA ARG A 73 -73.57 -36.55 20.31
C ARG A 73 -73.25 -38.02 20.14
N GLU A 74 -72.36 -38.52 20.99
CA GLU A 74 -71.96 -39.92 21.01
C GLU A 74 -72.92 -40.73 21.89
N MET A 75 -73.34 -41.88 21.38
CA MET A 75 -74.21 -42.84 22.07
C MET A 75 -73.41 -44.12 22.25
N VAL A 76 -73.20 -44.54 23.49
CA VAL A 76 -72.45 -45.76 23.81
C VAL A 76 -73.38 -46.75 24.51
N VAL A 77 -73.56 -47.92 23.92
CA VAL A 77 -74.23 -49.06 24.55
C VAL A 77 -73.16 -49.94 25.17
N GLY A 78 -73.19 -50.06 26.50
CA GLY A 78 -72.24 -50.87 27.28
C GLY A 78 -72.41 -52.39 27.08
N GLU A 79 -71.56 -53.16 27.74
CA GLU A 79 -71.39 -54.61 27.53
C GLU A 79 -72.67 -55.45 27.71
N GLU A 80 -73.60 -55.01 28.55
CA GLU A 80 -74.86 -55.72 28.78
C GLU A 80 -75.83 -55.64 27.59
N GLY A 81 -75.65 -54.65 26.70
CA GLY A 81 -76.56 -54.33 25.61
C GLY A 81 -77.85 -53.65 26.09
N LEU A 82 -78.71 -53.25 25.16
CA LEU A 82 -80.00 -52.64 25.47
C LEU A 82 -81.15 -53.55 25.02
N LEU A 83 -82.03 -53.92 25.94
CA LEU A 83 -83.24 -54.69 25.64
C LEU A 83 -84.42 -53.76 25.35
N VAL A 84 -85.07 -54.00 24.22
CA VAL A 84 -86.19 -53.19 23.72
C VAL A 84 -87.39 -54.09 23.48
N ALA A 85 -88.37 -53.99 24.36
CA ALA A 85 -89.63 -54.72 24.28
C ALA A 85 -90.70 -53.93 23.51
N GLY A 86 -91.90 -54.51 23.36
CA GLY A 86 -93.07 -53.80 22.85
C GLY A 86 -92.98 -53.43 21.38
N PHE A 87 -92.54 -54.37 20.54
CA PHE A 87 -92.53 -54.19 19.09
C PHE A 87 -93.88 -53.74 18.56
N ASP A 88 -93.89 -52.62 17.83
CA ASP A 88 -95.05 -52.06 17.17
C ASP A 88 -94.90 -52.23 15.65
N PRO A 89 -95.73 -53.08 14.99
CA PRO A 89 -95.65 -53.28 13.54
C PRO A 89 -95.98 -52.02 12.72
N LEU A 90 -96.62 -51.00 13.31
CA LEU A 90 -96.84 -49.71 12.66
C LEU A 90 -95.60 -48.81 12.71
N LYS A 91 -94.66 -49.12 13.61
CA LYS A 91 -93.40 -48.41 13.85
C LYS A 91 -92.22 -49.39 13.78
N PRO A 92 -91.99 -50.03 12.61
CA PRO A 92 -91.11 -51.19 12.52
C PRO A 92 -89.62 -50.84 12.54
N TYR A 93 -89.26 -49.57 12.72
CA TYR A 93 -87.86 -49.13 12.77
C TYR A 93 -87.40 -49.00 14.22
N LEU A 94 -86.34 -49.74 14.56
CA LEU A 94 -85.69 -49.60 15.85
C LEU A 94 -84.55 -48.58 15.73
N GLY A 95 -84.65 -47.48 16.47
CA GLY A 95 -83.62 -46.45 16.50
C GLY A 95 -83.09 -46.21 17.90
N ILE A 96 -81.86 -45.68 17.97
CA ILE A 96 -81.18 -45.24 19.19
C ILE A 96 -81.00 -43.72 19.17
N GLU A 97 -81.28 -43.08 20.30
CA GLU A 97 -81.13 -41.64 20.50
C GLU A 97 -80.38 -41.34 21.80
N TYR A 98 -79.58 -40.27 21.76
CA TYR A 98 -78.90 -39.74 22.92
C TYR A 98 -79.90 -39.21 23.96
N ALA A 99 -79.77 -39.67 25.20
CA ALA A 99 -80.48 -39.12 26.35
C ALA A 99 -79.54 -38.97 27.54
N GLU A 100 -79.89 -38.02 28.41
CA GLU A 100 -79.20 -37.76 29.67
C GLU A 100 -80.20 -37.94 30.80
N GLU A 101 -79.79 -38.63 31.86
CA GLU A 101 -80.59 -38.78 33.08
C GLU A 101 -79.78 -38.36 34.30
N GLU A 102 -80.43 -37.68 35.25
CA GLU A 102 -79.81 -37.43 36.55
C GLU A 102 -79.79 -38.72 37.38
N THR A 103 -78.59 -39.17 37.72
CA THR A 103 -78.34 -40.34 38.56
C THR A 103 -77.77 -39.92 39.90
N CYS A 104 -78.28 -40.50 40.98
CA CYS A 104 -77.80 -40.19 42.32
C CYS A 104 -76.55 -41.01 42.68
N VAL A 105 -75.65 -40.42 43.48
CA VAL A 105 -74.53 -41.16 44.06
C VAL A 105 -75.03 -41.97 45.25
N GLY A 106 -75.01 -43.31 45.13
CA GLY A 106 -75.48 -44.26 46.16
C GLY A 106 -76.98 -44.57 46.08
N ASN A 107 -77.49 -45.39 47.01
CA ASN A 107 -78.88 -45.90 47.05
C ASN A 107 -79.96 -44.85 47.43
N SER A 108 -79.79 -43.58 47.07
CA SER A 108 -80.69 -42.48 47.46
C SER A 108 -81.63 -42.08 46.33
N VAL A 109 -82.88 -41.70 46.64
CA VAL A 109 -83.82 -41.10 45.69
C VAL A 109 -83.39 -39.67 45.34
N CYS A 110 -83.46 -39.30 44.07
CA CYS A 110 -83.06 -37.98 43.58
C CYS A 110 -84.12 -36.92 43.91
N GLU A 111 -83.78 -35.99 44.81
CA GLU A 111 -84.65 -34.90 45.29
C GLU A 111 -84.11 -33.53 44.84
N GLY A 112 -83.97 -33.35 43.52
CA GLY A 112 -83.61 -32.08 42.90
C GLY A 112 -82.21 -31.55 43.23
N VAL A 113 -82.01 -30.26 42.95
CA VAL A 113 -80.71 -29.53 42.85
C VAL A 113 -79.91 -29.42 44.17
N SER A 114 -80.30 -30.13 45.21
CA SER A 114 -79.75 -29.99 46.57
C SER A 114 -78.74 -31.08 46.99
N LYS A 115 -78.40 -32.02 46.10
CA LYS A 115 -77.44 -33.11 46.37
C LYS A 115 -76.46 -33.33 45.20
N ASN A 116 -75.39 -34.09 45.46
CA ASN A 116 -74.37 -34.51 44.48
C ASN A 116 -74.95 -35.53 43.46
N ASN A 117 -75.86 -35.08 42.60
CA ASN A 117 -76.34 -35.87 41.47
C ASN A 117 -75.25 -35.88 40.37
N ARG A 118 -75.22 -36.94 39.56
CA ARG A 118 -74.41 -37.09 38.36
C ARG A 118 -75.32 -37.08 37.15
N ILE A 119 -74.83 -36.61 36.01
CA ILE A 119 -75.51 -36.80 34.73
C ILE A 119 -74.94 -38.08 34.12
N ALA A 120 -75.82 -39.06 33.85
CA ALA A 120 -75.46 -40.26 33.11
C ALA A 120 -75.92 -40.08 31.66
N GLU A 121 -75.00 -40.33 30.74
CA GLU A 121 -75.32 -40.45 29.31
C GLU A 121 -75.86 -41.85 29.06
N CYS A 122 -77.19 -41.94 28.95
CA CYS A 122 -77.91 -43.20 28.83
C CYS A 122 -78.65 -43.19 27.49
N PRO A 123 -78.05 -43.65 26.38
CA PRO A 123 -78.77 -43.68 25.11
C PRO A 123 -80.01 -44.57 25.24
N THR A 124 -81.12 -44.10 24.70
CA THR A 124 -82.40 -44.81 24.75
C THR A 124 -82.73 -45.35 23.36
N ALA A 125 -83.39 -46.51 23.33
CA ALA A 125 -83.88 -47.09 22.09
C ALA A 125 -85.40 -47.11 22.09
N ARG A 126 -85.99 -46.82 20.93
CA ARG A 126 -87.44 -46.83 20.74
C ARG A 126 -87.83 -47.22 19.34
N TRP A 127 -89.04 -47.77 19.24
CA TRP A 127 -89.73 -48.03 17.98
C TRP A 127 -90.23 -46.75 17.35
N ASP A 128 -90.05 -46.61 16.04
CA ASP A 128 -90.64 -45.50 15.31
C ASP A 128 -91.01 -45.80 13.85
N GLU A 129 -91.66 -44.80 13.26
CA GLU A 129 -91.94 -44.71 11.83
C GLU A 129 -90.65 -44.62 11.00
N ALA A 130 -90.82 -44.58 9.68
CA ALA A 130 -89.73 -44.51 8.73
C ALA A 130 -88.73 -43.37 9.09
N PRO A 131 -87.41 -43.60 8.95
CA PRO A 131 -86.40 -42.61 9.32
C PRO A 131 -86.59 -41.31 8.54
N ASP A 132 -86.53 -40.17 9.22
CA ASP A 132 -86.67 -38.85 8.59
C ASP A 132 -85.39 -38.38 7.86
N GLY A 133 -84.34 -39.20 7.89
CA GLY A 133 -83.04 -38.93 7.27
C GLY A 133 -82.25 -37.80 7.92
N LYS A 134 -82.75 -37.21 9.01
CA LYS A 134 -82.11 -36.03 9.62
C LYS A 134 -80.93 -36.43 10.50
N GLY A 135 -80.93 -37.62 11.07
CA GLY A 135 -79.80 -38.18 11.82
C GLY A 135 -79.72 -37.76 13.29
N SER A 136 -80.75 -37.10 13.84
CA SER A 136 -80.84 -36.84 15.30
C SER A 136 -81.15 -38.11 16.11
N ARG A 137 -81.68 -39.14 15.44
CA ARG A 137 -81.79 -40.51 15.91
C ARG A 137 -81.19 -41.43 14.85
N ILE A 138 -80.43 -42.43 15.28
CA ILE A 138 -79.80 -43.39 14.38
C ILE A 138 -80.67 -44.64 14.30
N THR A 139 -81.18 -44.94 13.11
CA THR A 139 -81.91 -46.17 12.86
C THR A 139 -80.94 -47.34 12.78
N LEU A 140 -81.15 -48.35 13.62
CA LEU A 140 -80.29 -49.52 13.71
C LEU A 140 -80.83 -50.68 12.88
N ALA A 141 -82.15 -50.88 12.86
CA ALA A 141 -82.76 -51.93 12.08
C ALA A 141 -84.19 -51.62 11.66
N TRP A 142 -84.61 -52.23 10.56
CA TRP A 142 -86.00 -52.40 10.19
C TRP A 142 -86.44 -53.84 10.47
N ILE A 143 -87.58 -54.02 11.13
CA ILE A 143 -88.07 -55.31 11.58
C ILE A 143 -89.29 -55.74 10.79
N VAL A 144 -89.25 -56.97 10.27
CA VAL A 144 -90.37 -57.59 9.55
C VAL A 144 -90.87 -58.82 10.32
N PRO A 145 -92.14 -58.86 10.75
CA PRO A 145 -92.71 -60.07 11.34
C PRO A 145 -92.80 -61.18 10.30
N THR A 146 -92.44 -62.40 10.70
CA THR A 146 -92.57 -63.59 9.85
C THR A 146 -93.83 -64.38 10.19
N ALA A 147 -94.38 -65.11 9.22
CA ALA A 147 -95.60 -65.91 9.39
C ALA A 147 -95.51 -67.00 10.48
N GLY A 148 -94.29 -67.34 10.94
CA GLY A 148 -94.01 -68.31 12.01
C GLY A 148 -93.90 -67.72 13.42
N GLY A 149 -94.22 -66.44 13.62
CA GLY A 149 -94.13 -65.77 14.93
C GLY A 149 -92.73 -65.30 15.33
N GLY A 150 -91.77 -65.35 14.39
CA GLY A 150 -90.42 -64.77 14.55
C GLY A 150 -90.29 -63.42 13.86
N PHE A 151 -89.10 -62.82 13.93
CA PHE A 151 -88.80 -61.52 13.34
C PHE A 151 -87.57 -61.58 12.44
N GLU A 152 -87.65 -61.00 11.26
CA GLU A 152 -86.49 -60.69 10.41
C GLU A 152 -85.96 -59.30 10.80
N VAL A 153 -84.65 -59.23 11.07
CA VAL A 153 -83.93 -57.99 11.41
C VAL A 153 -83.11 -57.57 10.20
N HIS A 154 -83.34 -56.36 9.70
CA HIS A 154 -82.60 -55.78 8.59
C HIS A 154 -81.74 -54.60 9.09
N ASP A 155 -80.44 -54.81 9.23
CA ASP A 155 -79.46 -53.91 9.82
C ASP A 155 -78.49 -53.31 8.78
N GLY A 156 -79.01 -52.61 7.77
CA GLY A 156 -78.23 -51.68 6.92
C GLY A 156 -77.12 -52.25 6.02
N ASP A 157 -76.67 -53.49 6.21
CA ASP A 157 -75.59 -54.16 5.44
C ASP A 157 -76.12 -55.10 4.33
N ASP A 158 -77.44 -55.18 4.18
CA ASP A 158 -78.08 -55.90 3.07
C ASP A 158 -78.28 -54.93 1.88
N GLU A 159 -77.72 -55.26 0.72
CA GLU A 159 -77.94 -54.51 -0.52
C GLU A 159 -79.39 -54.76 -1.02
N PHE A 160 -80.21 -53.73 -0.87
CA PHE A 160 -81.61 -53.70 -1.28
C PHE A 160 -81.77 -52.79 -2.50
N ASP A 161 -82.69 -53.15 -3.41
CA ASP A 161 -83.12 -52.21 -4.45
C ASP A 161 -83.85 -51.00 -3.82
N ASP A 162 -84.13 -49.98 -4.63
CA ASP A 162 -84.81 -48.72 -4.27
C ASP A 162 -86.24 -48.93 -3.68
N LYS A 163 -86.68 -50.20 -3.58
CA LYS A 163 -87.98 -50.64 -3.07
C LYS A 163 -87.83 -51.60 -1.87
N GLY A 164 -86.63 -51.75 -1.30
CA GLY A 164 -86.41 -52.55 -0.09
C GLY A 164 -86.48 -54.06 -0.29
N ARG A 165 -86.23 -54.59 -1.51
CA ARG A 165 -86.24 -56.04 -1.78
C ARG A 165 -84.83 -56.63 -1.90
N ARG A 166 -84.61 -57.75 -1.22
CA ARG A 166 -83.31 -58.43 -1.11
C ARG A 166 -82.92 -59.05 -2.46
N ILE A 167 -81.74 -58.75 -3.00
CA ILE A 167 -81.24 -59.37 -4.23
C ILE A 167 -80.67 -60.76 -3.91
N ARG A 168 -81.49 -61.81 -4.06
CA ARG A 168 -81.01 -63.20 -4.07
C ARG A 168 -80.68 -63.61 -5.50
N VAL A 169 -79.39 -63.75 -5.84
CA VAL A 169 -78.97 -64.44 -7.06
C VAL A 169 -79.08 -65.95 -6.79
N ASN A 170 -80.11 -66.58 -7.35
CA ASN A 170 -80.33 -68.01 -7.18
C ASN A 170 -79.47 -68.76 -8.20
N ALA A 171 -78.38 -69.39 -7.73
CA ALA A 171 -77.56 -70.28 -8.54
C ALA A 171 -78.39 -71.49 -8.96
N GLY A 172 -78.86 -71.54 -10.21
CA GLY A 172 -79.61 -72.71 -10.67
C GLY A 172 -80.32 -72.66 -12.02
N VAL A 173 -80.25 -71.58 -12.80
CA VAL A 173 -80.89 -71.56 -14.14
C VAL A 173 -80.11 -70.71 -15.13
N PHE A 174 -79.04 -71.26 -15.70
CA PHE A 174 -78.59 -70.91 -17.06
C PHE A 174 -77.97 -72.15 -17.70
N SER A 175 -78.63 -72.71 -18.72
CA SER A 175 -78.02 -73.73 -19.58
C SER A 175 -77.05 -73.04 -20.55
N GLU A 176 -75.85 -73.60 -20.68
CA GLU A 176 -74.68 -73.00 -21.35
C GLU A 176 -74.81 -72.74 -22.86
N ASP A 177 -75.98 -72.96 -23.47
CA ASP A 177 -76.02 -73.15 -24.93
C ASP A 177 -76.58 -71.97 -25.75
N LYS A 178 -76.83 -70.79 -25.13
CA LYS A 178 -77.35 -69.63 -25.88
C LYS A 178 -76.91 -68.25 -25.40
N ILE A 179 -75.62 -68.03 -25.15
CA ILE A 179 -75.11 -66.65 -25.24
C ILE A 179 -73.76 -66.61 -25.97
N ARG A 180 -73.81 -66.30 -27.26
CA ARG A 180 -72.66 -65.77 -28.00
C ARG A 180 -72.60 -64.26 -27.77
N PHE A 181 -71.67 -63.80 -26.95
CA PHE A 181 -71.19 -62.42 -27.00
C PHE A 181 -69.96 -62.38 -27.90
N THR A 182 -70.17 -62.12 -29.20
CA THR A 182 -69.11 -61.65 -30.09
C THR A 182 -69.00 -60.14 -29.95
N ASP A 183 -67.81 -59.68 -29.61
CA ASP A 183 -67.30 -58.31 -29.72
C ASP A 183 -68.21 -57.18 -29.22
N ILE A 184 -68.07 -56.84 -27.93
CA ILE A 184 -67.95 -55.43 -27.54
C ILE A 184 -66.87 -55.36 -26.46
N GLY A 185 -65.71 -54.81 -26.81
CA GLY A 185 -64.76 -54.30 -25.84
C GLY A 185 -65.47 -53.26 -24.98
N GLY A 186 -65.73 -53.62 -23.73
CA GLY A 186 -66.33 -52.75 -22.74
C GLY A 186 -65.93 -53.29 -21.39
N HIS A 187 -64.99 -52.61 -20.74
CA HIS A 187 -64.62 -52.86 -19.36
C HIS A 187 -65.88 -52.97 -18.50
N ASP A 188 -65.96 -54.07 -17.77
CA ASP A 188 -66.99 -54.36 -16.78
C ASP A 188 -67.01 -53.24 -15.72
N HIS A 189 -68.15 -52.57 -15.60
CA HIS A 189 -68.47 -51.62 -14.53
C HIS A 189 -69.68 -52.08 -13.73
N SER A 190 -69.91 -53.39 -13.63
CA SER A 190 -70.96 -53.99 -12.81
C SER A 190 -70.38 -54.54 -11.50
N GLY A 191 -70.16 -53.62 -10.56
CA GLY A 191 -69.90 -53.98 -9.18
C GLY A 191 -69.20 -52.85 -8.43
N ALA A 192 -69.84 -52.36 -7.37
CA ALA A 192 -69.22 -51.52 -6.36
C ALA A 192 -68.16 -52.32 -5.55
N SER A 193 -67.16 -52.88 -6.23
CA SER A 193 -65.88 -53.19 -5.61
C SER A 193 -65.17 -51.86 -5.45
N LYS A 194 -64.70 -51.54 -4.25
CA LYS A 194 -63.59 -50.57 -4.08
C LYS A 194 -62.61 -50.84 -5.22
N GLY A 195 -62.50 -49.89 -6.16
CA GLY A 195 -61.75 -50.12 -7.39
C GLY A 195 -60.38 -50.65 -7.01
N THR A 196 -60.05 -51.85 -7.49
CA THR A 196 -58.71 -52.39 -7.33
C THR A 196 -57.77 -51.29 -7.85
N PRO A 197 -56.79 -50.83 -7.05
CA PRO A 197 -55.84 -49.83 -7.54
C PRO A 197 -55.34 -50.29 -8.89
N ILE A 198 -55.46 -49.42 -9.91
CA ILE A 198 -54.97 -49.74 -11.25
C ILE A 198 -53.50 -50.06 -11.07
N GLY A 199 -53.16 -51.34 -11.20
CA GLY A 199 -51.79 -51.82 -11.01
C GLY A 199 -50.85 -51.17 -12.03
N PRO A 200 -49.53 -51.34 -11.89
CA PRO A 200 -48.55 -50.77 -12.81
C PRO A 200 -48.81 -51.13 -14.29
N ASP A 201 -49.50 -52.24 -14.55
CA ASP A 201 -49.85 -52.71 -15.91
C ASP A 201 -51.26 -52.30 -16.36
N GLY A 202 -52.09 -51.74 -15.47
CA GLY A 202 -53.47 -51.35 -15.77
C GLY A 202 -53.61 -50.01 -16.51
N ILE A 203 -52.50 -49.26 -16.66
CA ILE A 203 -52.42 -48.09 -17.52
C ILE A 203 -51.40 -48.41 -18.63
N GLN A 204 -51.88 -48.51 -19.87
CA GLN A 204 -50.97 -48.71 -21.01
C GLN A 204 -49.99 -47.53 -21.13
N ASN A 205 -48.77 -47.80 -21.60
CA ASN A 205 -47.76 -46.75 -21.80
C ASN A 205 -48.31 -45.64 -22.72
N GLY A 206 -48.23 -44.38 -22.28
CA GLY A 206 -48.80 -43.24 -23.00
C GLY A 206 -50.33 -43.10 -22.92
N ALA A 207 -51.05 -43.97 -22.21
CA ALA A 207 -52.50 -43.88 -22.07
C ALA A 207 -52.96 -42.61 -21.34
N VAL A 208 -52.10 -42.02 -20.50
CA VAL A 208 -52.29 -40.70 -19.89
C VAL A 208 -51.38 -39.70 -20.62
N SER A 209 -51.94 -39.01 -21.62
CA SER A 209 -51.29 -37.92 -22.35
C SER A 209 -51.58 -36.56 -21.71
N GLU A 210 -50.87 -35.53 -22.13
CA GLU A 210 -51.08 -34.14 -21.67
C GLU A 210 -52.55 -33.70 -21.83
N GLU A 211 -53.18 -34.04 -22.96
CA GLU A 211 -54.59 -33.70 -23.24
C GLU A 211 -55.60 -34.38 -22.29
N LYS A 212 -55.22 -35.51 -21.68
CA LYS A 212 -56.06 -36.25 -20.72
C LYS A 212 -55.88 -35.76 -19.28
N LEU A 213 -54.90 -34.89 -19.02
CA LEU A 213 -54.69 -34.23 -17.74
C LEU A 213 -55.04 -32.75 -17.87
N ALA A 214 -56.19 -32.36 -17.31
CA ALA A 214 -56.50 -30.93 -17.21
C ALA A 214 -55.43 -30.17 -16.43
N ASN A 215 -55.25 -28.88 -16.72
CA ASN A 215 -54.31 -28.02 -15.99
C ASN A 215 -54.60 -28.05 -14.48
N GLY A 216 -53.58 -28.38 -13.68
CA GLY A 216 -53.71 -28.53 -12.23
C GLY A 216 -54.43 -29.81 -11.77
N ALA A 217 -54.78 -30.72 -12.68
CA ALA A 217 -55.40 -32.00 -12.33
C ALA A 217 -54.52 -32.84 -11.40
N VAL A 218 -53.20 -32.71 -11.51
CA VAL A 218 -52.21 -33.27 -10.56
C VAL A 218 -51.74 -32.15 -9.63
N SER A 219 -52.38 -32.04 -8.48
CA SER A 219 -51.98 -31.10 -7.42
C SER A 219 -51.01 -31.76 -6.44
N THR A 220 -50.34 -30.96 -5.60
CA THR A 220 -49.42 -31.48 -4.57
C THR A 220 -50.09 -32.48 -3.64
N ASN A 221 -51.38 -32.33 -3.34
CA ASN A 221 -52.12 -33.26 -2.47
C ASN A 221 -52.43 -34.61 -3.13
N LYS A 222 -52.31 -34.69 -4.47
CA LYS A 222 -52.48 -35.93 -5.24
C LYS A 222 -51.16 -36.65 -5.49
N LEU A 223 -50.03 -35.99 -5.20
CA LEU A 223 -48.70 -36.60 -5.20
C LEU A 223 -48.35 -36.95 -3.76
N GLN A 224 -47.99 -38.21 -3.51
CA GLN A 224 -47.44 -38.58 -2.21
C GLN A 224 -46.05 -37.93 -2.03
N ASP A 225 -45.60 -37.81 -0.78
CA ASP A 225 -44.25 -37.34 -0.48
C ASP A 225 -43.22 -38.19 -1.22
N ASN A 226 -42.26 -37.53 -1.89
CA ASN A 226 -41.23 -38.15 -2.75
C ASN A 226 -41.75 -38.90 -3.99
N ALA A 227 -43.04 -38.77 -4.35
CA ALA A 227 -43.59 -39.37 -5.57
C ALA A 227 -42.89 -38.86 -6.85
N VAL A 228 -42.34 -37.63 -6.80
CA VAL A 228 -41.45 -37.08 -7.83
C VAL A 228 -40.03 -37.03 -7.28
N ASN A 229 -39.17 -37.94 -7.73
CA ASN A 229 -37.77 -38.00 -7.37
C ASN A 229 -36.86 -37.77 -8.60
N THR A 230 -35.55 -37.88 -8.42
CA THR A 230 -34.55 -37.67 -9.48
C THR A 230 -34.70 -38.62 -10.68
N ARG A 231 -35.37 -39.77 -10.54
CA ARG A 231 -35.70 -40.66 -11.66
C ARG A 231 -36.88 -40.15 -12.48
N ASN A 232 -37.81 -39.42 -11.85
CA ASN A 232 -38.97 -38.82 -12.51
C ASN A 232 -38.61 -37.50 -13.20
N ILE A 233 -37.55 -36.82 -12.77
CA ILE A 233 -37.04 -35.59 -13.36
C ILE A 233 -35.77 -35.91 -14.15
N ALA A 234 -35.87 -35.96 -15.48
CA ALA A 234 -34.70 -36.19 -16.32
C ALA A 234 -33.64 -35.10 -16.16
N ASN A 235 -32.38 -35.44 -16.49
CA ASN A 235 -31.26 -34.50 -16.40
C ASN A 235 -31.55 -33.20 -17.16
N LEU A 236 -31.17 -32.07 -16.55
CA LEU A 236 -31.35 -30.70 -17.08
C LEU A 236 -32.82 -30.27 -17.26
N GLN A 237 -33.80 -31.04 -16.79
CA GLN A 237 -35.21 -30.65 -16.92
C GLN A 237 -35.63 -29.53 -15.98
N VAL A 238 -34.94 -29.28 -14.87
CA VAL A 238 -35.18 -28.10 -14.02
C VAL A 238 -34.32 -26.97 -14.54
N THR A 239 -34.86 -26.20 -15.49
CA THR A 239 -34.22 -25.02 -16.06
C THR A 239 -34.50 -23.78 -15.23
N GLY A 240 -33.75 -22.68 -15.48
CA GLY A 240 -33.98 -21.41 -14.80
C GLY A 240 -35.43 -20.93 -14.87
N ALA A 241 -36.12 -21.08 -16.01
CA ALA A 241 -37.52 -20.67 -16.16
C ALA A 241 -38.52 -21.49 -15.31
N LYS A 242 -38.13 -22.70 -14.88
CA LYS A 242 -38.93 -23.56 -13.97
C LYS A 242 -38.66 -23.25 -12.49
N LEU A 243 -37.66 -22.42 -12.20
CA LEU A 243 -37.36 -21.92 -10.86
C LEU A 243 -37.76 -20.45 -10.80
N ALA A 244 -38.66 -20.10 -9.87
CA ALA A 244 -38.95 -18.69 -9.63
C ALA A 244 -37.70 -17.94 -9.15
N ASP A 245 -37.63 -16.63 -9.40
CA ASP A 245 -36.54 -15.79 -8.88
C ASP A 245 -36.45 -15.91 -7.35
N GLY A 246 -35.25 -16.16 -6.84
CA GLY A 246 -35.01 -16.40 -5.42
C GLY A 246 -35.46 -17.77 -4.90
N ALA A 247 -35.96 -18.67 -5.76
CA ALA A 247 -36.36 -20.02 -5.33
C ALA A 247 -35.20 -20.84 -4.76
N VAL A 248 -33.96 -20.59 -5.19
CA VAL A 248 -32.75 -21.18 -4.60
C VAL A 248 -32.18 -20.19 -3.58
N THR A 249 -32.50 -20.41 -2.31
CA THR A 249 -32.00 -19.60 -1.19
C THR A 249 -30.73 -20.19 -0.61
N THR A 250 -30.02 -19.43 0.23
CA THR A 250 -28.84 -19.92 0.96
C THR A 250 -29.16 -21.18 1.78
N ALA A 251 -30.32 -21.27 2.43
CA ALA A 251 -30.74 -22.45 3.17
C ALA A 251 -30.97 -23.71 2.30
N LYS A 252 -31.17 -23.54 0.98
CA LYS A 252 -31.30 -24.64 0.00
C LYS A 252 -29.96 -25.05 -0.61
N LEU A 253 -28.91 -24.24 -0.42
CA LEU A 253 -27.54 -24.58 -0.78
C LEU A 253 -26.82 -25.06 0.48
N GLY A 254 -26.45 -26.34 0.52
CA GLY A 254 -25.61 -26.84 1.61
C GLY A 254 -24.27 -26.10 1.70
N ASP A 255 -23.60 -26.18 2.85
CA ASP A 255 -22.27 -25.63 3.01
C ASP A 255 -21.34 -26.18 1.91
N LEU A 256 -20.59 -25.29 1.25
CA LEU A 256 -19.70 -25.61 0.13
C LEU A 256 -20.39 -26.22 -1.11
N ALA A 257 -21.73 -26.18 -1.20
CA ALA A 257 -22.45 -26.72 -2.36
C ALA A 257 -22.09 -26.01 -3.67
N VAL A 258 -21.61 -24.77 -3.62
CA VAL A 258 -21.04 -24.02 -4.75
C VAL A 258 -19.52 -23.98 -4.58
N SER A 259 -18.83 -24.98 -5.14
CA SER A 259 -17.37 -25.04 -5.18
C SER A 259 -16.81 -24.20 -6.32
N THR A 260 -15.50 -23.96 -6.32
CA THR A 260 -14.82 -23.19 -7.37
C THR A 260 -15.07 -23.76 -8.76
N GLU A 261 -15.11 -25.08 -8.92
CA GLU A 261 -15.35 -25.74 -10.22
C GLU A 261 -16.78 -25.53 -10.74
N LYS A 262 -17.73 -25.23 -9.85
CA LYS A 262 -19.13 -24.90 -10.21
C LYS A 262 -19.30 -23.44 -10.60
N ILE A 263 -18.29 -22.61 -10.37
CA ILE A 263 -18.26 -21.19 -10.73
C ILE A 263 -17.43 -21.05 -12.00
N ALA A 264 -18.05 -20.63 -13.11
CA ALA A 264 -17.31 -20.36 -14.33
C ALA A 264 -16.30 -19.21 -14.12
N GLU A 265 -15.17 -19.26 -14.82
CA GLU A 265 -14.17 -18.19 -14.81
C GLU A 265 -14.82 -16.85 -15.15
N GLY A 266 -14.57 -15.81 -14.34
CA GLY A 266 -15.17 -14.48 -14.50
C GLY A 266 -16.64 -14.36 -14.10
N ALA A 267 -17.32 -15.42 -13.63
CA ALA A 267 -18.71 -15.34 -13.20
C ALA A 267 -18.91 -14.42 -11.98
N ILE A 268 -17.89 -14.29 -11.13
CA ILE A 268 -17.84 -13.37 -10.00
C ILE A 268 -17.10 -12.10 -10.43
N THR A 269 -17.86 -11.06 -10.75
CA THR A 269 -17.33 -9.74 -11.16
C THR A 269 -17.14 -8.84 -9.95
N GLN A 270 -16.31 -7.79 -10.06
CA GLN A 270 -16.05 -6.86 -8.95
C GLN A 270 -17.30 -6.35 -8.22
N PRO A 271 -18.41 -5.96 -8.89
CA PRO A 271 -19.62 -5.53 -8.19
C PRO A 271 -20.29 -6.61 -7.32
N LYS A 272 -19.97 -7.90 -7.54
CA LYS A 272 -20.47 -9.04 -6.75
C LYS A 272 -19.59 -9.36 -5.54
N LEU A 273 -18.43 -8.70 -5.42
CA LEU A 273 -17.49 -8.87 -4.32
C LEU A 273 -17.65 -7.70 -3.34
N SER A 274 -17.54 -7.98 -2.04
CA SER A 274 -17.40 -6.92 -1.04
C SER A 274 -16.11 -6.13 -1.32
N PRO A 275 -16.08 -4.80 -1.13
CA PRO A 275 -14.87 -4.00 -1.26
C PRO A 275 -13.72 -4.47 -0.35
N ASP A 276 -14.03 -5.23 0.71
CA ASP A 276 -13.05 -5.74 1.67
C ASP A 276 -12.35 -7.03 1.23
N ILE A 277 -12.72 -7.61 0.08
CA ILE A 277 -12.04 -8.80 -0.45
C ILE A 277 -10.71 -8.37 -1.09
N THR A 278 -9.59 -8.70 -0.45
CA THR A 278 -8.26 -8.62 -1.04
C THR A 278 -8.10 -9.67 -2.14
N LEU A 279 -8.35 -9.27 -3.38
CA LEU A 279 -7.94 -10.02 -4.55
C LEU A 279 -6.41 -9.92 -4.71
N PRO A 280 -5.73 -10.96 -5.22
CA PRO A 280 -4.35 -10.84 -5.64
C PRO A 280 -4.24 -9.72 -6.68
N ILE A 281 -3.39 -8.73 -6.42
CA ILE A 281 -3.04 -7.72 -7.42
C ILE A 281 -2.24 -8.45 -8.49
N GLN A 282 -2.80 -8.56 -9.69
CA GLN A 282 -2.11 -9.18 -10.83
C GLN A 282 -0.88 -8.33 -11.21
N ASP A 283 0.18 -8.98 -11.68
CA ASP A 283 1.38 -8.28 -12.14
C ASP A 283 1.03 -7.25 -13.23
N GLY A 284 1.56 -6.04 -13.09
CA GLY A 284 1.28 -4.93 -14.00
C GLY A 284 -0.15 -4.36 -13.93
N SER A 285 -1.03 -4.88 -13.06
CA SER A 285 -2.41 -4.41 -12.99
C SER A 285 -2.57 -3.02 -12.37
N ILE A 286 -1.60 -2.56 -11.58
CA ILE A 286 -1.58 -1.18 -11.06
C ILE A 286 -0.96 -0.27 -12.11
N THR A 287 -1.82 0.39 -12.89
CA THR A 287 -1.44 1.39 -13.88
C THR A 287 -1.52 2.80 -13.28
N THR A 288 -0.90 3.80 -13.91
CA THR A 288 -0.92 5.19 -13.43
C THR A 288 -2.33 5.70 -13.08
N PRO A 289 -3.39 5.49 -13.90
CA PRO A 289 -4.73 5.96 -13.55
C PRO A 289 -5.37 5.29 -12.32
N LYS A 290 -4.85 4.15 -11.86
CA LYS A 290 -5.34 3.44 -10.66
C LYS A 290 -4.67 3.94 -9.39
N LEU A 291 -3.58 4.69 -9.49
CA LEU A 291 -2.98 5.40 -8.38
C LEU A 291 -3.41 6.86 -8.46
N ALA A 292 -4.20 7.31 -7.49
CA ALA A 292 -4.48 8.74 -7.36
C ALA A 292 -3.17 9.52 -7.17
N ASP A 293 -3.15 10.79 -7.57
CA ASP A 293 -2.00 11.66 -7.33
C ASP A 293 -1.68 11.73 -5.83
N GLY A 294 -0.42 11.48 -5.47
CA GLY A 294 0.01 11.40 -4.07
C GLY A 294 -0.42 10.13 -3.33
N ALA A 295 -1.01 9.14 -4.00
CA ALA A 295 -1.41 7.88 -3.37
C ALA A 295 -0.22 7.12 -2.77
N VAL A 296 0.98 7.23 -3.36
CA VAL A 296 2.23 6.68 -2.82
C VAL A 296 2.94 7.75 -2.00
N THR A 297 2.69 7.75 -0.70
CA THR A 297 3.32 8.67 0.26
C THR A 297 4.59 8.06 0.86
N THR A 298 5.43 8.87 1.51
CA THR A 298 6.67 8.39 2.14
C THR A 298 6.46 7.20 3.07
N PRO A 299 5.44 7.15 3.97
CA PRO A 299 5.22 5.97 4.82
C PRO A 299 4.83 4.69 4.07
N LYS A 300 4.37 4.79 2.82
CA LYS A 300 4.03 3.63 1.97
C LYS A 300 5.25 3.10 1.20
N LEU A 301 6.35 3.86 1.18
CA LEU A 301 7.63 3.41 0.67
C LEU A 301 8.49 2.97 1.85
N GLY A 302 8.75 1.67 1.94
CA GLY A 302 9.71 1.16 2.94
C GLY A 302 11.10 1.76 2.72
N ASP A 303 11.94 1.69 3.76
CA ASP A 303 13.33 2.10 3.66
C ASP A 303 14.04 1.34 2.52
N ASN A 304 14.80 2.07 1.70
CA ASN A 304 15.46 1.56 0.49
C ASN A 304 14.51 1.01 -0.59
N ALA A 305 13.20 1.28 -0.52
CA ALA A 305 12.26 0.84 -1.56
C ALA A 305 12.59 1.43 -2.93
N VAL A 306 13.11 2.66 -3.00
CA VAL A 306 13.60 3.29 -4.24
C VAL A 306 15.12 3.16 -4.30
N THR A 307 15.59 2.09 -4.95
CA THR A 307 17.02 1.83 -5.21
C THR A 307 17.49 2.51 -6.48
N ALA A 308 18.80 2.65 -6.69
CA ALA A 308 19.36 3.21 -7.92
C ALA A 308 18.79 2.55 -9.20
N ALA A 309 18.62 1.22 -9.21
CA ALA A 309 18.04 0.51 -10.36
C ALA A 309 16.56 0.85 -10.67
N LYS A 310 15.85 1.48 -9.72
CA LYS A 310 14.45 1.93 -9.91
C LYS A 310 14.38 3.38 -10.38
N LEU A 311 15.49 4.11 -10.36
CA LEU A 311 15.61 5.46 -10.89
C LEU A 311 16.20 5.37 -12.28
N ALA A 312 15.49 5.89 -13.28
CA ALA A 312 16.07 6.03 -14.61
C ALA A 312 17.26 7.00 -14.56
N ASP A 313 18.23 6.83 -15.45
CA ASP A 313 19.36 7.74 -15.58
C ASP A 313 18.88 9.18 -15.77
N ASN A 314 19.46 10.12 -15.03
CA ASN A 314 19.10 11.53 -15.00
C ASN A 314 17.67 11.86 -14.52
N SER A 315 16.92 10.90 -13.97
CA SER A 315 15.56 11.16 -13.44
C SER A 315 15.54 12.09 -12.22
N VAL A 316 16.64 12.18 -11.49
CA VAL A 316 16.82 13.11 -10.37
C VAL A 316 17.43 14.41 -10.91
N ALA A 317 16.56 15.32 -11.35
CA ALA A 317 16.95 16.67 -11.73
C ALA A 317 17.30 17.53 -10.51
N THR A 318 18.01 18.65 -10.73
CA THR A 318 18.50 19.52 -9.65
C THR A 318 17.37 20.11 -8.81
N ASP A 319 16.19 20.36 -9.39
CA ASP A 319 14.99 20.82 -8.69
C ASP A 319 14.41 19.75 -7.73
N LYS A 320 14.78 18.47 -7.90
CA LYS A 320 14.41 17.36 -7.00
C LYS A 320 15.38 17.22 -5.83
N LEU A 321 16.54 17.88 -5.88
CA LEU A 321 17.51 17.90 -4.80
C LEU A 321 17.29 19.16 -3.97
N ALA A 322 16.93 18.98 -2.69
CA ALA A 322 16.88 20.11 -1.77
C ALA A 322 18.26 20.78 -1.66
N ASN A 323 18.29 22.08 -1.38
CA ASN A 323 19.54 22.80 -1.13
C ASN A 323 20.34 22.09 -0.03
N ASN A 324 21.64 21.90 -0.25
CA ASN A 324 22.56 21.19 0.65
C ASN A 324 22.26 19.69 0.89
N SER A 325 21.35 19.07 0.12
CA SER A 325 21.07 17.63 0.23
C SER A 325 22.27 16.74 -0.13
N VAL A 326 23.13 17.22 -1.03
CA VAL A 326 24.44 16.61 -1.33
C VAL A 326 25.51 17.34 -0.52
N ASN A 327 25.75 16.86 0.70
CA ASN A 327 26.80 17.38 1.58
C ASN A 327 28.12 16.59 1.42
N ALA A 328 29.16 16.99 2.14
CA ALA A 328 30.47 16.34 2.08
C ALA A 328 30.39 14.83 2.40
N ASP A 329 29.56 14.41 3.35
CA ASP A 329 29.40 12.99 3.71
C ASP A 329 28.73 12.16 2.60
N LYS A 330 27.95 12.81 1.72
CA LYS A 330 27.34 12.16 0.54
C LYS A 330 28.29 12.10 -0.66
N LEU A 331 29.39 12.86 -0.65
CA LEU A 331 30.40 12.84 -1.70
C LEU A 331 31.57 11.94 -1.27
N VAL A 332 31.67 10.76 -1.88
CA VAL A 332 32.83 9.89 -1.68
C VAL A 332 34.13 10.57 -2.15
N ASN A 333 35.28 10.14 -1.63
CA ASN A 333 36.58 10.65 -2.05
C ASN A 333 36.71 10.58 -3.59
N ASN A 334 37.15 11.68 -4.19
CA ASN A 334 37.26 11.86 -5.65
C ASN A 334 35.93 11.86 -6.44
N ALA A 335 34.77 11.99 -5.79
CA ALA A 335 33.48 12.13 -6.50
C ALA A 335 33.44 13.35 -7.42
N VAL A 336 34.05 14.46 -6.99
CA VAL A 336 34.18 15.69 -7.78
C VAL A 336 35.56 15.70 -8.45
N ILE A 337 35.62 15.23 -9.68
CA ILE A 337 36.83 15.27 -10.53
C ILE A 337 36.89 16.56 -11.36
N ALA A 338 38.06 16.87 -11.93
CA ALA A 338 38.28 18.10 -12.70
C ALA A 338 37.24 18.33 -13.81
N SER A 339 36.80 17.28 -14.52
CA SER A 339 35.78 17.39 -15.57
C SER A 339 34.37 17.73 -15.06
N LYS A 340 34.13 17.59 -13.75
CA LYS A 340 32.86 17.98 -13.10
C LYS A 340 32.88 19.41 -12.56
N ILE A 341 34.04 20.04 -12.52
CA ILE A 341 34.20 21.44 -12.12
C ILE A 341 34.22 22.27 -13.40
N ALA A 342 33.18 23.09 -13.59
CA ALA A 342 33.14 24.01 -14.73
C ALA A 342 34.32 24.99 -14.68
N SER A 343 34.76 25.48 -15.84
CA SER A 343 35.78 26.52 -15.90
C SER A 343 35.34 27.72 -15.06
N GLN A 344 36.26 28.23 -14.23
CA GLN A 344 36.02 29.34 -13.30
C GLN A 344 35.00 29.05 -12.17
N ALA A 345 34.58 27.80 -11.95
CA ALA A 345 33.68 27.48 -10.84
C ALA A 345 34.33 27.65 -9.45
N VAL A 346 35.65 27.44 -9.36
CA VAL A 346 36.43 27.71 -8.15
C VAL A 346 36.99 29.13 -8.25
N ILE A 347 36.21 30.10 -7.77
CA ILE A 347 36.63 31.51 -7.64
C ILE A 347 37.36 31.75 -6.32
N THR A 348 38.02 32.90 -6.18
CA THR A 348 38.79 33.28 -4.99
C THR A 348 38.00 33.10 -3.69
N ASP A 349 36.74 33.53 -3.65
CA ASP A 349 35.87 33.40 -2.46
C ASP A 349 35.54 31.95 -2.07
N LYS A 350 35.76 30.99 -2.97
CA LYS A 350 35.57 29.56 -2.72
C LYS A 350 36.85 28.88 -2.20
N ILE A 351 37.99 29.57 -2.28
CA ILE A 351 39.26 29.10 -1.76
C ILE A 351 39.45 29.78 -0.40
N ALA A 352 39.41 29.01 0.68
CA ALA A 352 39.70 29.55 2.00
C ALA A 352 41.12 30.14 2.05
N LEU A 353 41.33 31.13 2.93
CA LEU A 353 42.66 31.69 3.16
C LEU A 353 43.64 30.56 3.51
N GLU A 354 44.83 30.58 2.90
CA GLU A 354 45.88 29.55 3.06
C GLU A 354 45.51 28.13 2.58
N ALA A 355 44.37 27.91 1.91
CA ALA A 355 44.00 26.59 1.41
C ALA A 355 44.95 26.05 0.33
N VAL A 356 45.61 26.94 -0.42
CA VAL A 356 46.66 26.59 -1.38
C VAL A 356 48.02 26.72 -0.68
N THR A 357 48.47 25.63 -0.09
CA THR A 357 49.80 25.54 0.55
C THR A 357 50.89 25.22 -0.47
N ASP A 358 52.17 25.36 -0.09
CA ASP A 358 53.31 25.04 -0.94
C ASP A 358 53.25 23.61 -1.49
N SER A 359 52.78 22.63 -0.70
CA SER A 359 52.62 21.24 -1.16
C SER A 359 51.55 21.07 -2.25
N ARG A 360 50.65 22.06 -2.42
CA ARG A 360 49.63 22.08 -3.47
C ARG A 360 50.12 22.78 -4.74
N LEU A 361 51.22 23.52 -4.67
CA LEU A 361 51.87 24.16 -5.82
C LEU A 361 53.05 23.30 -6.29
N GLY A 362 52.88 22.64 -7.42
CA GLY A 362 53.98 21.93 -8.07
C GLY A 362 55.13 22.89 -8.44
N ALA A 363 56.34 22.35 -8.60
CA ALA A 363 57.49 23.13 -9.07
C ALA A 363 57.16 23.83 -10.41
N GLY A 364 57.39 25.13 -10.49
CA GLY A 364 57.06 25.95 -11.67
C GLY A 364 55.58 26.28 -11.85
N ALA A 365 54.69 25.89 -10.90
CA ALA A 365 53.27 26.22 -10.98
C ALA A 365 53.03 27.74 -11.02
N VAL A 366 53.88 28.53 -10.35
CA VAL A 366 53.91 30.00 -10.46
C VAL A 366 55.07 30.39 -11.39
N SER A 367 54.79 30.47 -12.69
CA SER A 367 55.76 30.91 -13.69
C SER A 367 55.81 32.44 -13.78
N ASN A 368 56.84 32.99 -14.42
CA ASN A 368 57.02 34.46 -14.55
C ASN A 368 55.78 35.15 -15.14
N VAL A 369 55.07 34.53 -16.09
CA VAL A 369 53.85 35.12 -16.68
C VAL A 369 52.68 35.22 -15.69
N LYS A 370 52.68 34.40 -14.63
CA LYS A 370 51.68 34.42 -13.55
C LYS A 370 52.00 35.45 -12.48
N ILE A 371 53.22 35.98 -12.46
CA ILE A 371 53.65 37.07 -11.58
C ILE A 371 53.49 38.36 -12.37
N ALA A 372 52.51 39.19 -12.01
CA ALA A 372 52.32 40.48 -12.67
C ALA A 372 53.57 41.38 -12.50
N ASN A 373 53.81 42.28 -13.46
CA ASN A 373 54.91 43.24 -13.36
C ASN A 373 54.78 44.07 -12.06
N GLY A 374 55.87 44.14 -11.29
CA GLY A 374 55.88 44.81 -9.99
C GLY A 374 55.18 44.04 -8.86
N ALA A 375 54.68 42.82 -9.09
CA ALA A 375 54.04 42.04 -8.05
C ALA A 375 55.01 41.60 -6.94
N VAL A 376 56.31 41.50 -7.21
CA VAL A 376 57.35 41.28 -6.20
C VAL A 376 57.91 42.64 -5.78
N THR A 377 57.42 43.15 -4.66
CA THR A 377 57.88 44.40 -4.03
C THR A 377 58.98 44.12 -3.01
N ASP A 378 59.66 45.17 -2.55
CA ASP A 378 60.63 45.11 -1.46
C ASP A 378 60.07 44.42 -0.21
N THR A 379 58.83 44.72 0.17
CA THR A 379 58.12 44.09 1.31
C THR A 379 57.88 42.58 1.14
N LYS A 380 57.90 42.07 -0.09
CA LYS A 380 57.74 40.63 -0.40
C LYS A 380 59.07 39.91 -0.49
N LEU A 381 60.19 40.63 -0.56
CA LEU A 381 61.53 40.08 -0.50
C LEU A 381 62.06 40.23 0.93
N ALA A 382 62.26 39.09 1.60
CA ALA A 382 62.95 39.11 2.88
C ALA A 382 64.36 39.73 2.74
N ASN A 383 64.88 40.31 3.83
CA ASN A 383 66.26 40.79 3.85
C ASN A 383 67.22 39.67 3.41
N ASN A 384 68.15 39.99 2.51
CA ASN A 384 69.09 39.05 1.91
C ASN A 384 68.45 37.93 1.05
N ALA A 385 67.17 38.05 0.67
CA ALA A 385 66.52 37.07 -0.20
C ALA A 385 67.18 36.98 -1.58
N VAL A 386 67.74 38.08 -2.10
CA VAL A 386 68.51 38.11 -3.34
C VAL A 386 70.01 38.04 -3.01
N THR A 387 70.54 36.83 -2.96
CA THR A 387 71.97 36.56 -2.76
C THR A 387 72.75 36.69 -4.06
N THR A 388 74.08 36.86 -4.00
CA THR A 388 74.93 36.91 -5.20
C THR A 388 74.69 35.75 -6.17
N ALA A 389 74.52 34.52 -5.65
CA ALA A 389 74.24 33.34 -6.49
C ALA A 389 72.89 33.38 -7.24
N LYS A 390 71.95 34.25 -6.84
CA LYS A 390 70.66 34.46 -7.53
C LYS A 390 70.75 35.56 -8.60
N ILE A 391 71.86 36.29 -8.65
CA ILE A 391 72.16 37.30 -9.65
C ILE A 391 73.18 36.67 -10.61
N ASN A 392 72.77 36.42 -11.85
CA ASN A 392 73.70 35.89 -12.85
C ASN A 392 74.87 36.87 -13.06
N ASP A 393 76.05 36.35 -13.41
CA ASP A 393 77.21 37.18 -13.72
C ASP A 393 76.89 38.19 -14.83
N GLY A 394 77.26 39.46 -14.61
CA GLY A 394 76.93 40.57 -15.51
C GLY A 394 75.45 40.98 -15.53
N ALA A 395 74.58 40.37 -14.72
CA ALA A 395 73.17 40.75 -14.67
C ALA A 395 72.96 42.18 -14.16
N VAL A 396 73.87 42.74 -13.35
CA VAL A 396 73.86 44.16 -12.98
C VAL A 396 74.72 44.92 -14.00
N THR A 397 74.08 45.43 -15.04
CA THR A 397 74.73 46.23 -16.10
C THR A 397 74.76 47.71 -15.73
N ALA A 398 75.56 48.52 -16.43
CA ALA A 398 75.61 49.96 -16.22
C ALA A 398 74.22 50.63 -16.28
N VAL A 399 73.35 50.21 -17.20
CA VAL A 399 71.97 50.73 -17.31
C VAL A 399 71.09 50.42 -16.08
N LYS A 400 71.42 49.37 -15.31
CA LYS A 400 70.72 49.00 -14.08
C LYS A 400 71.24 49.75 -12.84
N ILE A 401 72.36 50.46 -12.98
CA ILE A 401 72.94 51.30 -11.94
C ILE A 401 72.72 52.75 -12.37
N ASN A 402 71.81 53.45 -11.70
CA ASN A 402 71.59 54.88 -11.99
C ASN A 402 72.90 55.67 -11.80
N ASP A 403 73.07 56.74 -12.57
CA ASP A 403 74.24 57.62 -12.43
C ASP A 403 74.36 58.15 -10.99
N GLY A 404 75.56 58.04 -10.41
CA GLY A 404 75.82 58.39 -9.02
C GLY A 404 75.27 57.41 -7.96
N ALA A 405 74.63 56.30 -8.37
CA ALA A 405 74.11 55.31 -7.42
C ALA A 405 75.22 54.63 -6.61
N VAL A 406 76.45 54.54 -7.12
CA VAL A 406 77.63 54.10 -6.36
C VAL A 406 78.33 55.34 -5.80
N SER A 407 77.93 55.75 -4.60
CA SER A 407 78.55 56.85 -3.87
C SER A 407 79.81 56.39 -3.11
N GLU A 408 80.61 57.35 -2.62
CA GLU A 408 81.81 57.08 -1.83
C GLU A 408 81.54 56.14 -0.64
N VAL A 409 80.44 56.35 0.09
CA VAL A 409 80.05 55.50 1.23
C VAL A 409 79.73 54.04 0.83
N LYS A 410 79.37 53.80 -0.45
CA LYS A 410 79.08 52.46 -0.97
C LYS A 410 80.33 51.72 -1.45
N LEU A 411 81.46 52.42 -1.60
CA LEU A 411 82.75 51.81 -1.87
C LEU A 411 83.53 51.70 -0.56
N ALA A 412 83.77 50.47 -0.12
CA ALA A 412 84.67 50.26 1.01
C ALA A 412 86.08 50.82 0.68
N ASN A 413 86.83 51.21 1.71
CA ASN A 413 88.23 51.60 1.54
C ASN A 413 89.00 50.48 0.82
N ASN A 414 89.79 50.84 -0.21
CA ASN A 414 90.51 49.92 -1.08
C ASN A 414 89.63 48.99 -1.94
N ALA A 415 88.32 49.24 -2.06
CA ALA A 415 87.43 48.43 -2.89
C ALA A 415 87.82 48.47 -4.38
N VAL A 416 88.42 49.57 -4.85
CA VAL A 416 88.97 49.71 -6.21
C VAL A 416 90.49 49.54 -6.13
N SER A 417 90.97 48.31 -6.32
CA SER A 417 92.41 48.02 -6.42
C SER A 417 92.95 48.35 -7.82
N ALA A 418 94.28 48.41 -7.97
CA ALA A 418 94.93 48.64 -9.26
C ALA A 418 94.44 47.69 -10.36
N ASP A 419 94.27 46.40 -10.04
CA ASP A 419 93.78 45.38 -10.99
C ASP A 419 92.33 45.61 -11.46
N LYS A 420 91.53 46.36 -10.69
CA LYS A 420 90.15 46.72 -11.07
C LYS A 420 90.10 47.94 -11.99
N ILE A 421 91.21 48.64 -12.16
CA ILE A 421 91.36 49.77 -13.08
C ILE A 421 92.08 49.25 -14.32
N ALA A 422 91.36 49.11 -15.43
CA ALA A 422 91.98 48.71 -16.69
C ALA A 422 93.08 49.71 -17.11
N ALA A 423 94.11 49.23 -17.83
CA ALA A 423 95.16 50.09 -18.35
C ALA A 423 94.54 51.24 -19.19
N ASN A 424 95.00 52.47 -18.95
CA ASN A 424 94.47 53.70 -19.56
C ASN A 424 93.00 54.01 -19.24
N ALA A 425 92.37 53.33 -18.27
CA ALA A 425 90.99 53.64 -17.87
C ALA A 425 90.86 55.05 -17.28
N ILE A 426 91.89 55.53 -16.58
CA ILE A 426 92.01 56.91 -16.10
C ILE A 426 92.92 57.68 -17.05
N THR A 427 92.33 58.51 -17.91
CA THR A 427 93.04 59.39 -18.85
C THR A 427 93.14 60.81 -18.30
N THR A 428 94.03 61.64 -18.84
CA THR A 428 94.19 63.04 -18.41
C THR A 428 92.86 63.81 -18.34
N PRO A 429 91.94 63.72 -19.33
CA PRO A 429 90.65 64.41 -19.24
C PRO A 429 89.70 63.91 -18.13
N LYS A 430 89.95 62.70 -17.57
CA LYS A 430 89.16 62.13 -16.47
C LYS A 430 89.66 62.54 -15.08
N ILE A 431 90.81 63.22 -15.02
CA ILE A 431 91.38 63.77 -13.79
C ILE A 431 91.19 65.29 -13.87
N SER A 432 90.40 65.86 -12.95
CA SER A 432 90.30 67.31 -12.85
C SER A 432 91.64 67.93 -12.49
N ASP A 433 91.92 69.13 -13.01
CA ASP A 433 93.15 69.86 -12.70
C ASP A 433 93.34 70.01 -11.18
N GLY A 434 94.53 69.66 -10.69
CA GLY A 434 94.86 69.68 -9.26
C GLY A 434 94.33 68.51 -8.42
N ALA A 435 93.54 67.57 -9.00
CA ALA A 435 93.01 66.42 -8.25
C ALA A 435 94.11 65.48 -7.72
N VAL A 436 95.23 65.38 -8.45
CA VAL A 436 96.45 64.69 -8.01
C VAL A 436 97.46 65.73 -7.54
N THR A 437 97.72 65.78 -6.23
CA THR A 437 98.70 66.71 -5.65
C THR A 437 100.10 66.07 -5.62
N GLY A 438 101.16 66.87 -5.55
CA GLY A 438 102.54 66.36 -5.47
C GLY A 438 102.79 65.43 -4.29
N VAL A 439 102.02 65.54 -3.21
CA VAL A 439 102.05 64.62 -2.06
C VAL A 439 101.48 63.23 -2.41
N LYS A 440 100.54 63.16 -3.37
CA LYS A 440 99.96 61.91 -3.87
C LYS A 440 100.86 61.21 -4.90
N LEU A 441 101.85 61.92 -5.45
CA LEU A 441 102.88 61.37 -6.31
C LEU A 441 104.08 61.00 -5.44
N SER A 442 104.39 59.70 -5.33
CA SER A 442 105.63 59.29 -4.69
C SER A 442 106.81 59.75 -5.56
N LEU A 443 107.42 60.88 -5.21
CA LEU A 443 108.64 61.39 -5.82
C LEU A 443 109.82 60.55 -5.29
N VAL A 444 109.97 59.32 -5.76
CA VAL A 444 111.18 58.53 -5.47
C VAL A 444 112.30 59.07 -6.36
N GLU A 445 113.51 59.17 -5.82
CA GLU A 445 114.74 59.87 -6.28
C GLU A 445 115.20 59.74 -7.75
N ASN A 446 114.47 59.03 -8.62
CA ASN A 446 114.83 58.78 -10.02
C ASN A 446 114.12 59.68 -11.04
N GLY A 447 113.92 60.97 -10.71
CA GLY A 447 113.61 62.02 -11.68
C GLY A 447 112.20 61.98 -12.31
N ILE A 448 111.78 63.13 -12.82
CA ILE A 448 110.58 63.26 -13.66
C ILE A 448 111.02 62.91 -15.09
N THR A 449 110.73 61.70 -15.57
CA THR A 449 110.90 61.36 -16.99
C THR A 449 109.61 61.70 -17.73
N GLY A 450 109.50 62.95 -18.17
CA GLY A 450 108.39 63.41 -19.01
C GLY A 450 108.91 64.48 -19.98
N ALA A 451 108.48 64.40 -21.24
CA ALA A 451 108.80 65.42 -22.24
C ALA A 451 108.25 66.78 -21.75
N ILE A 452 109.12 67.80 -21.68
CA ILE A 452 108.73 69.18 -21.38
C ILE A 452 108.40 69.84 -22.72
N PRO A 453 107.14 70.22 -23.00
CA PRO A 453 106.79 70.84 -24.28
C PRO A 453 107.51 72.18 -24.50
N PRO A 454 107.83 72.58 -25.75
CA PRO A 454 108.41 73.89 -26.05
C PRO A 454 107.55 75.03 -25.46
N GLY A 455 108.19 75.99 -24.78
CA GLY A 455 107.51 77.12 -24.14
C GLY A 455 106.99 76.87 -22.71
N SER A 456 107.16 75.66 -22.17
CA SER A 456 106.76 75.34 -20.79
C SER A 456 107.75 75.90 -19.76
N THR A 457 107.26 76.29 -18.58
CA THR A 457 108.12 76.66 -17.44
C THR A 457 108.24 75.48 -16.48
N LEU A 458 109.45 74.92 -16.33
CA LEU A 458 109.76 73.98 -15.27
C LEU A 458 110.15 74.74 -14.00
N GLN A 459 109.30 74.72 -12.97
CA GLN A 459 109.66 75.26 -11.65
C GLN A 459 110.19 74.14 -10.75
N LEU A 460 111.51 74.14 -10.56
CA LEU A 460 112.17 73.31 -9.54
C LEU A 460 112.37 74.17 -8.28
N SER A 461 111.74 73.78 -7.18
CA SER A 461 111.96 74.43 -5.88
C SER A 461 112.76 73.50 -4.98
N PHE A 462 113.93 73.97 -4.54
CA PHE A 462 114.73 73.28 -3.54
C PHE A 462 114.57 74.00 -2.20
N PRO A 463 114.24 73.29 -1.11
CA PRO A 463 114.27 73.90 0.21
C PRO A 463 115.71 74.23 0.60
N VAL A 464 115.98 75.48 0.96
CA VAL A 464 117.28 75.92 1.51
C VAL A 464 117.13 76.05 3.01
N SER A 465 117.73 75.14 3.79
CA SER A 465 117.80 75.26 5.24
C SER A 465 119.23 75.02 5.72
N GLY A 466 119.82 76.01 6.40
CA GLY A 466 121.13 75.87 7.04
C GLY A 466 122.30 76.11 6.09
N ALA A 467 123.30 76.82 6.59
CA ALA A 467 124.46 77.31 5.84
C ALA A 467 125.33 76.18 5.26
N GLU A 468 125.98 76.51 4.14
CA GLU A 468 127.01 75.76 3.41
C GLU A 468 126.55 74.67 2.41
N PHE A 469 126.67 75.02 1.13
CA PHE A 469 126.66 74.07 0.02
C PHE A 469 128.01 73.32 -0.01
N ASP A 470 128.13 72.20 0.69
CA ASP A 470 129.40 71.45 0.74
C ASP A 470 129.66 70.58 -0.51
N ARG A 471 128.68 70.46 -1.44
CA ARG A 471 128.85 69.76 -2.73
C ARG A 471 128.06 70.44 -3.86
N PRO A 472 128.60 70.53 -5.09
CA PRO A 472 127.86 71.02 -6.24
C PRO A 472 126.68 70.09 -6.55
N ARG A 473 125.47 70.63 -6.72
CA ARG A 473 124.34 69.90 -7.30
C ARG A 473 124.36 70.08 -8.80
N ILE A 474 124.36 68.97 -9.53
CA ILE A 474 124.35 68.96 -11.00
C ILE A 474 122.90 68.91 -11.45
N ILE A 475 122.48 69.93 -12.19
CA ILE A 475 121.26 69.84 -13.01
C ILE A 475 121.73 69.41 -14.40
N GLN A 476 121.48 68.15 -14.74
CA GLN A 476 121.74 67.64 -16.08
C GLN A 476 120.46 67.77 -16.90
N VAL A 477 120.47 68.67 -17.88
CA VAL A 477 119.43 68.76 -18.90
C VAL A 477 119.99 68.08 -20.14
N ILE A 478 119.38 66.97 -20.55
CA ILE A 478 119.79 66.22 -21.73
C ILE A 478 118.83 66.60 -22.87
N PRO A 479 119.29 67.25 -23.94
CA PRO A 479 118.48 67.46 -25.14
C PRO A 479 118.09 66.10 -25.73
N THR A 480 116.84 65.96 -26.14
CA THR A 480 116.38 64.74 -26.81
C THR A 480 116.84 64.64 -28.27
N ASP A 481 117.29 65.75 -28.87
CA ASP A 481 117.88 65.78 -30.22
C ASP A 481 119.25 66.49 -30.20
N PRO A 482 120.35 65.83 -30.60
CA PRO A 482 121.69 66.41 -30.65
C PRO A 482 121.90 67.51 -31.71
N GLN A 483 120.98 67.68 -32.67
CA GLN A 483 121.15 68.58 -33.83
C GLN A 483 120.52 69.98 -33.63
N ASP A 484 119.81 70.23 -32.52
CA ASP A 484 119.19 71.53 -32.23
C ASP A 484 120.23 72.56 -31.75
N ALA A 485 120.92 73.19 -32.71
CA ALA A 485 122.00 74.15 -32.45
C ALA A 485 121.53 75.54 -31.97
N GLU A 486 120.23 75.80 -31.88
CA GLU A 486 119.67 77.08 -31.42
C GLU A 486 118.62 76.89 -30.32
N LEU A 487 119.05 76.50 -29.12
CA LEU A 487 118.23 76.67 -27.93
C LEU A 487 118.92 77.63 -26.96
N SER A 488 118.40 78.86 -26.89
CA SER A 488 118.75 79.83 -25.84
C SER A 488 117.86 79.61 -24.62
N TRP A 489 118.38 78.90 -23.62
CA TRP A 489 117.67 78.69 -22.36
C TRP A 489 117.90 79.88 -21.44
N ASN A 490 116.85 80.64 -21.16
CA ASN A 490 116.89 81.73 -20.18
C ASN A 490 116.60 81.18 -18.78
N PHE A 491 117.67 80.91 -18.00
CA PHE A 491 117.52 80.55 -16.60
C PHE A 491 117.39 81.80 -15.74
N ARG A 492 116.29 81.93 -14.99
CA ARG A 492 116.19 82.89 -13.88
C ARG A 492 116.23 82.12 -12.56
N VAL A 493 117.37 82.17 -11.89
CA VAL A 493 117.47 81.76 -10.50
C VAL A 493 116.97 82.92 -9.64
N ARG A 494 115.79 82.76 -9.03
CA ARG A 494 115.31 83.68 -7.98
C ARG A 494 115.48 83.00 -6.63
N MET A 495 116.42 83.51 -5.83
CA MET A 495 116.47 83.18 -4.41
C MET A 495 115.67 84.23 -3.64
N ALA A 496 114.76 83.78 -2.79
CA ALA A 496 113.94 84.67 -1.97
C ALA A 496 114.76 85.15 -0.77
N GLY A 497 114.97 86.47 -0.66
CA GLY A 497 115.49 87.12 0.55
C GLY A 497 116.96 87.55 0.49
N THR A 498 117.15 88.87 0.35
CA THR A 498 118.34 89.70 0.67
C THR A 498 119.59 89.73 -0.25
N GLN A 499 119.87 90.97 -0.68
CA GLN A 499 121.04 91.63 -1.30
C GLN A 499 121.73 91.00 -2.52
N ALA A 500 121.70 91.78 -3.60
CA ALA A 500 122.29 91.49 -4.91
C ALA A 500 123.80 91.27 -4.80
N LEU A 501 124.23 90.06 -5.17
CA LEU A 501 125.61 89.74 -5.50
C LEU A 501 125.64 89.40 -6.99
N LEU A 502 126.58 89.99 -7.73
CA LEU A 502 126.83 89.67 -9.14
C LEU A 502 127.42 88.27 -9.21
N TYR A 503 126.62 87.29 -9.61
CA TYR A 503 127.08 85.92 -9.80
C TYR A 503 127.47 85.71 -11.26
N VAL A 504 128.74 85.43 -11.51
CA VAL A 504 129.22 84.98 -12.82
C VAL A 504 128.97 83.49 -12.92
N ALA A 505 128.04 83.08 -13.78
CA ALA A 505 127.98 81.70 -14.24
C ALA A 505 129.08 81.52 -15.29
N GLU A 506 130.15 80.79 -14.95
CA GLU A 506 131.09 80.33 -15.97
C GLU A 506 130.41 79.23 -16.79
N ILE A 507 130.16 79.53 -18.06
CA ILE A 507 129.67 78.56 -19.03
C ILE A 507 130.91 77.94 -19.68
N SER A 508 131.40 76.83 -19.13
CA SER A 508 132.42 76.04 -19.82
C SER A 508 131.73 75.10 -20.80
N ASN A 509 131.78 75.44 -22.09
CA ASN A 509 131.38 74.53 -23.15
C ASN A 509 132.47 73.46 -23.29
N HIS A 510 132.25 72.25 -22.77
CA HIS A 510 133.08 71.09 -23.08
C HIS A 510 132.35 70.24 -24.12
N SER A 511 132.99 70.06 -25.26
CA SER A 511 132.43 69.41 -26.44
C SER A 511 131.98 67.96 -26.21
N ASP A 512 130.94 67.61 -26.98
CA ASP A 512 130.46 66.30 -27.45
C ASP A 512 129.42 65.47 -26.69
N PHE A 513 129.06 65.70 -25.41
CA PHE A 513 127.99 64.87 -24.78
C PHE A 513 127.07 65.60 -23.77
N GLY A 514 126.65 66.82 -24.10
CA GLY A 514 125.61 67.55 -23.37
C GLY A 514 126.12 68.75 -22.57
N ILE A 515 125.27 69.76 -22.41
CA ILE A 515 125.61 70.99 -21.69
C ILE A 515 125.53 70.68 -20.19
N GLN A 516 126.68 70.56 -19.55
CA GLN A 516 126.76 70.48 -18.08
C GLN A 516 126.79 71.91 -17.51
N PHE A 517 125.80 72.22 -16.67
CA PHE A 517 125.76 73.51 -15.98
C PHE A 517 126.45 73.38 -14.63
N LEU A 518 127.67 73.95 -14.52
CA LEU A 518 128.34 74.10 -13.24
C LEU A 518 128.01 75.49 -12.65
N ALA A 519 126.92 75.60 -11.91
CA ALA A 519 126.62 76.83 -11.18
C ALA A 519 127.45 76.90 -9.90
N ARG A 520 128.59 77.59 -9.93
CA ARG A 520 129.40 77.86 -8.74
C ARG A 520 128.92 79.15 -8.08
N ILE A 521 128.31 79.04 -6.90
CA ILE A 521 127.88 80.19 -6.11
C ILE A 521 129.07 80.61 -5.25
N ILE A 522 129.82 81.64 -5.67
CA ILE A 522 130.95 82.20 -4.91
C ILE A 522 130.50 83.51 -4.26
N ARG A 523 130.75 83.65 -2.95
CA ARG A 523 130.54 84.91 -2.23
C ARG A 523 131.76 85.81 -2.47
N LEU A 524 131.61 86.91 -3.23
CA LEU A 524 132.66 87.92 -3.35
C LEU A 524 132.65 88.80 -2.09
N GLY A 525 133.79 88.89 -1.42
CA GLY A 525 134.12 89.88 -0.39
C GLY A 525 135.18 90.83 -0.92
#